data_AF-A0A7K3WV31-F1
#
_entry.id   AF-A0A7K3WV31-F1
#
_cell.length_a   1.000
_cell.length_b   1.000
_cell.length_c   1.000
_cell.angle_alpha   90.00
_cell.angle_beta   90.00
_cell.angle_gamma   90.00
#
_symmetry.space_group_name_H-M   'P 1'
#
loop_
_entity.id
_entity.type
_entity.pdbx_description
1 polymer ?
#
loop_
_entity_poly.entity_id
_entity_poly.type
_entity_poly.pdbx_seq_one_letter_code
_entity_poly.pdbx_strand_id
1 'polypeptide(L)'
;MKKESPDWLKRTQESSWEPEILISGISLIALFQLPALIHKAQVFVNDNTFTIFQNGNVDDSFFMLMETAVYWLIICLIMHLGLRSIWVSFVGLSYVFPEGISFKALKLTDFFKARLLRVRSFEESVIRLEKISSMMYATAFLLVLATIGVSFYFSFWVALIVVLNALVPELFNNAYAGSIFTFLMLIMAIPYFIDFITLGWLKRFKWLSKVYRPIYIFSGILTLAPFYRGIYYGLISNIRRRYILTGAIFFVVVTFIIFSGLRGKSILDRSTMVEAAIGYSILEGYYRDLNPETPDRWATIESSEVSNGIIKLIISHKAANEEKIKANCDYDARIAEDDESKSLILLDCLSNFIEIEIDSTGVLAERWFFADSPRSKQKGLATWLRTDTITNGVHQLNVFVQKNDTARKLVASIPFYNLSGRSFSKSKTIELPEATEAEKTDSVPNINLPLKPDL
;
A
#
# COMPACT_ATOMS: atom_id res chain seq x y z
N MET A 1 -7.13 30.16 -40.79
CA MET A 1 -7.99 30.95 -39.88
C MET A 1 -7.98 30.30 -38.51
N LYS A 2 -7.53 31.00 -37.46
CA LYS A 2 -7.81 30.58 -36.08
C LYS A 2 -9.30 30.84 -35.85
N LYS A 3 -10.10 29.79 -35.71
CA LYS A 3 -11.51 29.92 -35.34
C LYS A 3 -11.53 30.56 -33.95
N GLU A 4 -12.17 31.72 -33.81
CA GLU A 4 -12.30 32.37 -32.50
C GLU A 4 -13.03 31.43 -31.53
N SER A 5 -12.55 31.38 -30.29
CA SER A 5 -13.21 30.57 -29.27
C SER A 5 -14.59 31.14 -28.97
N PRO A 6 -15.62 30.28 -28.84
CA PRO A 6 -16.95 30.72 -28.40
C PRO A 6 -16.88 31.44 -27.03
N ASP A 7 -17.70 32.46 -26.81
CA ASP A 7 -17.62 33.26 -25.58
C ASP A 7 -17.97 32.46 -24.31
N TRP A 8 -18.87 31.47 -24.43
CA TRP A 8 -19.14 30.55 -23.32
C TRP A 8 -17.88 29.77 -22.90
N LEU A 9 -17.00 29.43 -23.85
CA LEU A 9 -15.77 28.71 -23.56
C LEU A 9 -14.77 29.62 -22.86
N LYS A 10 -14.64 30.87 -23.30
CA LYS A 10 -13.77 31.88 -22.66
C LYS A 10 -14.21 32.12 -21.22
N ARG A 11 -15.51 32.35 -20.98
CA ARG A 11 -16.05 32.57 -19.63
C ARG A 11 -15.81 31.37 -18.70
N THR A 12 -15.99 30.15 -19.22
CA THR A 12 -15.70 28.93 -18.45
C THR A 12 -14.22 28.78 -18.16
N GLN A 13 -13.33 29.15 -19.10
CA GLN A 13 -11.88 29.16 -18.88
C GLN A 13 -11.46 30.17 -17.81
N GLU A 14 -12.09 31.35 -17.79
CA GLU A 14 -11.82 32.40 -16.79
C GLU A 14 -12.30 32.01 -15.39
N SER A 15 -13.35 31.18 -15.31
CA SER A 15 -13.95 30.73 -14.06
C SER A 15 -13.58 29.29 -13.70
N SER A 16 -12.60 28.68 -14.38
CA SER A 16 -12.29 27.25 -14.20
C SER A 16 -11.74 26.94 -12.80
N TRP A 17 -11.21 27.96 -12.13
CA TRP A 17 -10.63 27.84 -10.81
C TRP A 17 -11.60 27.36 -9.72
N GLU A 18 -12.87 27.74 -9.81
CA GLU A 18 -13.88 27.40 -8.82
C GLU A 18 -14.16 25.89 -8.79
N PRO A 19 -14.55 25.24 -9.91
CA PRO A 19 -14.71 23.79 -9.94
C PRO A 19 -13.37 23.05 -9.74
N GLU A 20 -12.25 23.60 -10.19
CA GLU A 20 -10.91 22.99 -9.99
C GLU A 20 -10.58 22.81 -8.50
N ILE A 21 -10.82 23.83 -7.66
CA ILE A 21 -10.59 23.76 -6.22
C ILE A 21 -11.56 22.76 -5.56
N LEU A 22 -12.85 22.86 -5.89
CA LEU A 22 -13.88 22.01 -5.29
C LEU A 22 -13.62 20.53 -5.57
N ILE A 23 -13.39 20.18 -6.84
CA ILE A 23 -13.13 18.80 -7.27
C ILE A 23 -11.82 18.31 -6.68
N SER A 24 -10.75 19.13 -6.69
CA SER A 24 -9.45 18.74 -6.12
C SER A 24 -9.54 18.49 -4.61
N GLY A 25 -10.27 19.33 -3.86
CA GLY A 25 -10.44 19.19 -2.41
C GLY A 25 -11.19 17.92 -2.04
N ILE A 26 -12.35 17.67 -2.67
CA ILE A 26 -13.15 16.45 -2.43
C ILE A 26 -12.36 15.20 -2.83
N SER A 27 -11.69 15.24 -3.99
CA SER A 27 -10.88 14.11 -4.47
C SER A 27 -9.73 13.80 -3.52
N LEU A 28 -9.09 14.82 -2.94
CA LEU A 28 -7.98 14.63 -2.01
C LEU A 28 -8.42 13.91 -0.72
N ILE A 29 -9.61 14.22 -0.19
CA ILE A 29 -10.17 13.52 0.97
C ILE A 29 -10.39 12.03 0.66
N ALA A 30 -10.96 11.72 -0.51
CA ALA A 30 -11.13 10.33 -0.95
C ALA A 30 -9.79 9.61 -1.14
N LEU A 31 -8.79 10.30 -1.72
CA LEU A 31 -7.47 9.73 -1.95
C LEU A 31 -6.72 9.40 -0.66
N PHE A 32 -6.91 10.13 0.43
CA PHE A 32 -6.29 9.78 1.71
C PHE A 32 -6.81 8.47 2.31
N GLN A 33 -8.03 8.05 1.96
CA GLN A 33 -8.62 6.80 2.44
C GLN A 33 -8.28 5.60 1.55
N LEU A 34 -7.88 5.85 0.30
CA LEU A 34 -7.64 4.79 -0.69
C LEU A 34 -6.48 3.84 -0.34
N PRO A 35 -5.33 4.25 0.21
CA PRO A 35 -4.23 3.33 0.54
C PRO A 35 -4.67 2.20 1.48
N ALA A 36 -5.40 2.54 2.55
CA ALA A 36 -5.92 1.55 3.49
C ALA A 36 -6.91 0.58 2.82
N LEU A 37 -7.74 1.08 1.89
CA LEU A 37 -8.67 0.25 1.13
C LEU A 37 -7.94 -0.69 0.15
N ILE A 38 -6.91 -0.18 -0.53
CA ILE A 38 -6.04 -0.96 -1.43
C ILE A 38 -5.36 -2.08 -0.65
N HIS A 39 -4.83 -1.79 0.53
CA HIS A 39 -4.22 -2.81 1.39
C HIS A 39 -5.22 -3.89 1.82
N LYS A 40 -6.43 -3.50 2.25
CA LYS A 40 -7.50 -4.46 2.59
C LYS A 40 -7.88 -5.31 1.37
N ALA A 41 -7.95 -4.72 0.18
CA ALA A 41 -8.21 -5.45 -1.06
C ALA A 41 -7.09 -6.43 -1.43
N GLN A 42 -5.83 -6.04 -1.23
CA GLN A 42 -4.66 -6.92 -1.45
C GLN A 42 -4.74 -8.16 -0.56
N VAL A 43 -4.98 -7.98 0.74
CA VAL A 43 -5.13 -9.09 1.70
C VAL A 43 -6.27 -10.00 1.28
N PHE A 44 -7.42 -9.43 0.93
CA PHE A 44 -8.57 -10.20 0.48
C PHE A 44 -8.22 -11.06 -0.76
N VAL A 45 -7.55 -10.47 -1.76
CA VAL A 45 -7.16 -11.19 -2.98
C VAL A 45 -6.15 -12.29 -2.68
N ASN A 46 -5.11 -12.00 -1.90
CA ASN A 46 -4.07 -12.95 -1.52
C ASN A 46 -4.61 -14.12 -0.68
N ASP A 47 -5.74 -13.94 0.00
CA ASP A 47 -6.27 -14.98 0.89
C ASP A 47 -7.42 -15.79 0.27
N ASN A 48 -8.20 -15.19 -0.64
CA ASN A 48 -9.44 -15.77 -1.15
C ASN A 48 -9.45 -16.10 -2.66
N THR A 49 -8.33 -15.94 -3.39
CA THR A 49 -8.29 -16.11 -4.86
C THR A 49 -7.40 -17.27 -5.30
N PHE A 50 -7.38 -17.58 -6.60
CA PHE A 50 -6.56 -18.65 -7.19
C PHE A 50 -5.07 -18.54 -6.84
N THR A 51 -4.39 -19.70 -6.82
CA THR A 51 -2.95 -19.86 -6.60
C THR A 51 -2.06 -18.92 -7.43
N ILE A 52 -2.50 -18.52 -8.64
CA ILE A 52 -1.77 -17.57 -9.49
C ILE A 52 -1.66 -16.16 -8.87
N PHE A 53 -2.57 -15.82 -7.96
CA PHE A 53 -2.61 -14.57 -7.19
C PHE A 53 -2.16 -14.76 -5.74
N GLN A 54 -1.64 -15.95 -5.38
CA GLN A 54 -1.22 -16.27 -4.02
C GLN A 54 0.22 -16.79 -4.04
N ASN A 55 1.15 -16.09 -3.38
CA ASN A 55 2.61 -16.30 -3.42
C ASN A 55 3.34 -15.78 -4.69
N GLY A 56 2.68 -14.97 -5.53
CA GLY A 56 3.32 -14.29 -6.65
C GLY A 56 4.00 -12.99 -6.20
N ASN A 57 5.08 -12.59 -6.88
CA ASN A 57 5.59 -11.22 -6.74
C ASN A 57 4.72 -10.21 -7.51
N VAL A 58 3.78 -10.67 -8.34
CA VAL A 58 3.10 -9.86 -9.36
C VAL A 58 1.90 -9.11 -8.78
N ASP A 59 1.09 -9.77 -7.96
CA ASP A 59 -0.04 -9.19 -7.25
C ASP A 59 0.43 -8.17 -6.21
N ASP A 60 1.40 -8.54 -5.36
CA ASP A 60 2.06 -7.61 -4.44
C ASP A 60 2.63 -6.38 -5.18
N SER A 61 3.31 -6.59 -6.31
CA SER A 61 3.82 -5.48 -7.13
C SER A 61 2.72 -4.62 -7.75
N PHE A 62 1.58 -5.21 -8.12
CA PHE A 62 0.44 -4.47 -8.65
C PHE A 62 -0.22 -3.60 -7.58
N PHE A 63 -0.51 -4.15 -6.40
CA PHE A 63 -1.09 -3.37 -5.30
C PHE A 63 -0.12 -2.28 -4.81
N MET A 64 1.18 -2.56 -4.73
CA MET A 64 2.21 -1.53 -4.45
C MET A 64 2.24 -0.44 -5.54
N LEU A 65 2.12 -0.82 -6.82
CA LEU A 65 2.06 0.15 -7.92
C LEU A 65 0.81 1.04 -7.82
N MET A 66 -0.33 0.46 -7.46
CA MET A 66 -1.59 1.18 -7.23
C MET A 66 -1.46 2.19 -6.09
N GLU A 67 -0.91 1.74 -4.96
CA GLU A 67 -0.69 2.61 -3.80
C GLU A 67 0.28 3.75 -4.14
N THR A 68 1.37 3.44 -4.85
CA THR A 68 2.33 4.43 -5.35
C THR A 68 1.66 5.47 -6.27
N ALA A 69 0.75 5.03 -7.14
CA ALA A 69 -0.01 5.93 -8.01
C ALA A 69 -0.95 6.83 -7.21
N VAL A 70 -1.58 6.32 -6.15
CA VAL A 70 -2.41 7.11 -5.23
C VAL A 70 -1.58 8.17 -4.50
N TYR A 71 -0.40 7.83 -3.99
CA TYR A 71 0.49 8.84 -3.37
C TYR A 71 0.90 9.92 -4.37
N TRP A 72 1.19 9.57 -5.62
CA TRP A 72 1.44 10.56 -6.66
C TRP A 72 0.27 11.52 -6.87
N LEU A 73 -0.95 10.99 -6.88
CA LEU A 73 -2.16 11.80 -7.00
C LEU A 73 -2.34 12.74 -5.80
N ILE A 74 -2.13 12.25 -4.58
CA ILE A 74 -2.15 13.05 -3.35
C ILE A 74 -1.13 14.20 -3.47
N ILE A 75 0.13 13.88 -3.79
CA ILE A 75 1.20 14.87 -3.95
C ILE A 75 0.83 15.91 -5.00
N CYS A 76 0.38 15.48 -6.18
CA CYS A 76 0.00 16.39 -7.27
C CYS A 76 -1.16 17.32 -6.89
N LEU A 77 -2.19 16.80 -6.22
CA LEU A 77 -3.33 17.61 -5.79
C LEU A 77 -2.98 18.57 -4.65
N ILE A 78 -2.13 18.16 -3.71
CA ILE A 78 -1.59 19.07 -2.68
C ILE A 78 -0.79 20.20 -3.33
N MET A 79 0.11 19.88 -4.27
CA MET A 79 0.85 20.91 -5.00
C MET A 79 -0.09 21.84 -5.79
N HIS A 80 -1.12 21.29 -6.42
CA HIS A 80 -2.13 22.07 -7.14
C HIS A 80 -2.85 23.06 -6.21
N LEU A 81 -3.41 22.59 -5.10
CA LEU A 81 -4.10 23.43 -4.11
C LEU A 81 -3.17 24.44 -3.44
N GLY A 82 -1.91 24.07 -3.21
CA GLY A 82 -0.87 24.97 -2.71
C GLY A 82 -0.56 26.12 -3.68
N LEU A 83 -0.38 25.80 -4.97
CA LEU A 83 -0.20 26.82 -6.02
C LEU A 83 -1.42 27.74 -6.13
N ARG A 84 -2.63 27.18 -5.99
CA ARG A 84 -3.87 27.96 -5.99
C ARG A 84 -3.96 28.88 -4.79
N SER A 85 -3.51 28.45 -3.61
CA SER A 85 -3.44 29.29 -2.41
C SER A 85 -2.49 30.48 -2.59
N ILE A 86 -1.34 30.23 -3.22
CA ILE A 86 -0.40 31.31 -3.59
C ILE A 86 -1.03 32.24 -4.62
N TRP A 87 -1.74 31.69 -5.62
CA TRP A 87 -2.47 32.48 -6.62
C TRP A 87 -3.50 33.42 -5.96
N VAL A 88 -4.35 32.92 -5.05
CA VAL A 88 -5.34 33.73 -4.32
C VAL A 88 -4.65 34.87 -3.56
N SER A 89 -3.50 34.58 -2.96
CA SER A 89 -2.71 35.59 -2.24
C SER A 89 -2.24 36.72 -3.19
N PHE A 90 -1.75 36.39 -4.39
CA PHE A 90 -1.35 37.39 -5.38
C PHE A 90 -2.54 38.16 -5.95
N VAL A 91 -3.72 37.53 -6.11
CA VAL A 91 -4.95 38.23 -6.51
C VAL A 91 -5.33 39.27 -5.45
N GLY A 92 -5.32 38.88 -4.18
CA GLY A 92 -5.57 39.80 -3.06
C GLY A 92 -4.57 40.95 -3.02
N LEU A 93 -3.27 40.66 -3.20
CA LEU A 93 -2.23 41.69 -3.27
C LEU A 93 -2.41 42.63 -4.48
N SER A 94 -2.81 42.11 -5.64
CA SER A 94 -3.05 42.94 -6.82
C SER A 94 -4.25 43.87 -6.65
N TYR A 95 -5.24 43.47 -5.86
CA TYR A 95 -6.40 44.29 -5.52
C TYR A 95 -6.05 45.38 -4.49
N VAL A 96 -5.32 45.03 -3.43
CA VAL A 96 -4.96 45.97 -2.36
C VAL A 96 -3.84 46.93 -2.77
N PHE A 97 -2.89 46.46 -3.58
CA PHE A 97 -1.71 47.23 -4.03
C PHE A 97 -1.63 47.25 -5.56
N PRO A 98 -2.52 47.99 -6.25
CA PRO A 98 -2.60 47.98 -7.72
C PRO A 98 -1.35 48.53 -8.41
N GLU A 99 -0.66 49.50 -7.79
CA GLU A 99 0.61 50.04 -8.31
C GLU A 99 1.81 49.12 -8.07
N GLY A 100 1.63 47.99 -7.36
CA GLY A 100 2.68 47.05 -7.05
C GLY A 100 3.67 47.56 -6.00
N ILE A 101 4.95 47.23 -6.19
CA ILE A 101 6.00 47.52 -5.20
C ILE A 101 6.46 48.99 -5.33
N SER A 102 6.22 49.79 -4.29
CA SER A 102 6.70 51.17 -4.22
C SER A 102 8.19 51.26 -3.89
N PHE A 103 9.04 51.29 -4.92
CA PHE A 103 10.50 51.42 -4.76
C PHE A 103 10.94 52.70 -4.03
N LYS A 104 10.11 53.76 -4.07
CA LYS A 104 10.36 55.00 -3.34
C LYS A 104 10.20 54.81 -1.82
N ALA A 105 9.25 53.97 -1.40
CA ALA A 105 9.00 53.68 0.02
C ALA A 105 10.07 52.74 0.63
N LEU A 106 10.65 51.84 -0.16
CA LEU A 106 11.55 50.79 0.34
C LEU A 106 12.95 51.27 0.75
N LYS A 107 13.35 52.53 0.47
CA LYS A 107 14.68 53.12 0.82
C LYS A 107 15.88 52.18 0.59
N LEU A 108 15.84 51.35 -0.46
CA LEU A 108 16.87 50.37 -0.78
C LEU A 108 18.08 50.99 -1.50
N THR A 109 19.23 50.33 -1.38
CA THR A 109 20.41 50.64 -2.21
C THR A 109 20.19 50.22 -3.67
N ASP A 110 20.93 50.82 -4.60
CA ASP A 110 20.69 50.66 -6.03
C ASP A 110 20.94 49.23 -6.54
N PHE A 111 21.87 48.50 -5.91
CA PHE A 111 22.09 47.09 -6.17
C PHE A 111 20.80 46.25 -5.93
N PHE A 112 20.13 46.47 -4.80
CA PHE A 112 18.90 45.74 -4.47
C PHE A 112 17.72 46.22 -5.32
N LYS A 113 17.60 47.52 -5.62
CA LYS A 113 16.58 48.02 -6.56
C LYS A 113 16.69 47.35 -7.93
N ALA A 114 17.90 47.24 -8.50
CA ALA A 114 18.14 46.58 -9.78
C ALA A 114 17.79 45.07 -9.76
N ARG A 115 17.80 44.44 -8.58
CA ARG A 115 17.33 43.06 -8.42
C ARG A 115 15.81 42.99 -8.30
N LEU A 116 15.17 43.88 -7.54
CA LEU A 116 13.71 43.92 -7.39
C LEU A 116 12.98 44.39 -8.65
N LEU A 117 13.59 45.22 -9.51
CA LEU A 117 13.03 45.56 -10.82
C LEU A 117 12.87 44.36 -11.76
N ARG A 118 13.55 43.24 -11.47
CA ARG A 118 13.38 41.97 -12.20
C ARG A 118 12.30 41.07 -11.58
N VAL A 119 11.77 41.44 -10.42
CA VAL A 119 10.61 40.75 -9.81
C VAL A 119 9.38 41.11 -10.61
N ARG A 120 8.53 40.12 -10.85
CA ARG A 120 7.31 40.32 -11.63
C ARG A 120 6.30 41.16 -10.88
N SER A 121 5.44 41.84 -11.62
CA SER A 121 4.25 42.46 -11.04
C SER A 121 3.33 41.39 -10.43
N PHE A 122 2.43 41.82 -9.54
CA PHE A 122 1.42 40.93 -8.97
C PHE A 122 0.53 40.34 -10.07
N GLU A 123 0.08 41.15 -11.02
CA GLU A 123 -0.74 40.70 -12.17
C GLU A 123 -0.04 39.64 -13.03
N GLU A 124 1.23 39.85 -13.40
CA GLU A 124 2.01 38.86 -14.14
C GLU A 124 2.17 37.55 -13.37
N SER A 125 2.27 37.65 -12.03
CA SER A 125 2.37 36.49 -11.15
C SER A 125 1.05 35.73 -11.09
N VAL A 126 -0.08 36.42 -11.02
CA VAL A 126 -1.44 35.84 -11.12
C VAL A 126 -1.60 35.08 -12.44
N ILE A 127 -1.34 35.70 -13.59
CA ILE A 127 -1.48 35.06 -14.91
C ILE A 127 -0.60 33.82 -15.05
N ARG A 128 0.61 33.86 -14.50
CA ARG A 128 1.52 32.72 -14.53
C ARG A 128 1.07 31.59 -13.62
N LEU A 129 0.71 31.90 -12.38
CA LEU A 129 0.25 30.92 -11.41
C LEU A 129 -1.02 30.24 -11.90
N GLU A 130 -1.94 30.97 -12.55
CA GLU A 130 -3.12 30.40 -13.22
C GLU A 130 -2.71 29.30 -14.20
N LYS A 131 -1.82 29.63 -15.15
CA LYS A 131 -1.35 28.67 -16.17
C LYS A 131 -0.66 27.46 -15.57
N ILE A 132 0.15 27.64 -14.54
CA ILE A 132 0.85 26.54 -13.87
C ILE A 132 -0.15 25.67 -13.09
N SER A 133 -1.10 26.28 -12.38
CA SER A 133 -2.15 25.60 -11.61
C SER A 133 -3.00 24.73 -12.54
N SER A 134 -3.53 25.28 -13.63
CA SER A 134 -4.37 24.52 -14.57
C SER A 134 -3.57 23.42 -15.28
N MET A 135 -2.27 23.64 -15.56
CA MET A 135 -1.39 22.59 -16.11
C MET A 135 -1.15 21.46 -15.10
N MET A 136 -0.98 21.80 -13.82
CA MET A 136 -0.84 20.82 -12.74
C MET A 136 -2.14 20.03 -12.55
N TYR A 137 -3.30 20.70 -12.59
CA TYR A 137 -4.61 20.03 -12.54
C TYR A 137 -4.80 19.06 -13.72
N ALA A 138 -4.47 19.49 -14.95
CA ALA A 138 -4.51 18.62 -16.12
C ALA A 138 -3.56 17.41 -16.00
N THR A 139 -2.40 17.60 -15.38
CA THR A 139 -1.44 16.52 -15.12
C THR A 139 -1.96 15.55 -14.06
N ALA A 140 -2.57 16.05 -12.98
CA ALA A 140 -3.21 15.23 -11.97
C ALA A 140 -4.36 14.40 -12.59
N PHE A 141 -5.20 15.02 -13.42
CA PHE A 141 -6.28 14.32 -14.10
C PHE A 141 -5.78 13.28 -15.11
N LEU A 142 -4.67 13.55 -15.81
CA LEU A 142 -3.98 12.56 -16.64
C LEU A 142 -3.52 11.35 -15.80
N LEU A 143 -2.94 11.59 -14.62
CA LEU A 143 -2.54 10.52 -13.71
C LEU A 143 -3.77 9.72 -13.22
N VAL A 144 -4.89 10.38 -12.89
CA VAL A 144 -6.13 9.68 -12.49
C VAL A 144 -6.59 8.75 -13.61
N LEU A 145 -6.70 9.26 -14.84
CA LEU A 145 -7.13 8.46 -15.98
C LEU A 145 -6.14 7.33 -16.31
N ALA A 146 -4.83 7.58 -16.14
CA ALA A 146 -3.81 6.55 -16.31
C ALA A 146 -3.94 5.44 -15.24
N THR A 147 -4.16 5.79 -13.97
CA THR A 147 -4.37 4.83 -12.87
C THR A 147 -5.63 3.99 -13.10
N ILE A 148 -6.74 4.63 -13.51
CA ILE A 148 -7.97 3.92 -13.89
C ILE A 148 -7.69 3.00 -15.07
N GLY A 149 -7.01 3.49 -16.11
CA GLY A 149 -6.66 2.71 -17.29
C GLY A 149 -5.81 1.47 -16.97
N VAL A 150 -4.80 1.62 -16.11
CA VAL A 150 -4.00 0.48 -15.64
C VAL A 150 -4.87 -0.48 -14.83
N SER A 151 -5.74 0.02 -13.94
CA SER A 151 -6.68 -0.83 -13.19
C SER A 151 -7.56 -1.67 -14.12
N PHE A 152 -8.16 -1.05 -15.15
CA PHE A 152 -8.97 -1.75 -16.15
C PHE A 152 -8.17 -2.80 -16.92
N TYR A 153 -6.92 -2.50 -17.25
CA TYR A 153 -6.01 -3.44 -17.91
C TYR A 153 -5.79 -4.70 -17.08
N PHE A 154 -5.44 -4.55 -15.81
CA PHE A 154 -5.25 -5.69 -14.91
C PHE A 154 -6.57 -6.45 -14.69
N SER A 155 -7.67 -5.74 -14.42
CA SER A 155 -8.99 -6.36 -14.20
C SER A 155 -9.47 -7.18 -15.39
N PHE A 156 -9.21 -6.74 -16.63
CA PHE A 156 -9.53 -7.53 -17.82
C PHE A 156 -8.77 -8.84 -17.87
N TRP A 157 -7.46 -8.84 -17.60
CA TRP A 157 -6.66 -10.06 -17.60
C TRP A 157 -7.08 -11.01 -16.48
N VAL A 158 -7.38 -10.49 -15.29
CA VAL A 158 -7.93 -11.28 -14.18
C VAL A 158 -9.27 -11.89 -14.58
N ALA A 159 -10.21 -11.09 -15.11
CA ALA A 159 -11.51 -11.59 -15.55
C ALA A 159 -11.38 -12.65 -16.65
N LEU A 160 -10.46 -12.47 -17.60
CA LEU A 160 -10.18 -13.44 -18.64
C LEU A 160 -9.68 -14.76 -18.06
N ILE A 161 -8.73 -14.72 -17.10
CA ILE A 161 -8.23 -15.92 -16.42
C ILE A 161 -9.36 -16.63 -15.68
N VAL A 162 -10.18 -15.89 -14.92
CA VAL A 162 -11.30 -16.44 -14.14
C VAL A 162 -12.31 -17.14 -15.06
N VAL A 163 -12.72 -16.47 -16.15
CA VAL A 163 -13.68 -17.02 -17.12
C VAL A 163 -13.13 -18.24 -17.83
N LEU A 164 -11.88 -18.21 -18.29
CA LEU A 164 -11.26 -19.35 -18.96
C LEU A 164 -11.09 -20.54 -18.02
N ASN A 165 -10.74 -20.31 -16.75
CA ASN A 165 -10.67 -21.36 -15.75
C ASN A 165 -12.05 -22.00 -15.48
N ALA A 166 -13.12 -21.19 -15.45
CA ALA A 166 -14.48 -21.71 -15.28
C ALA A 166 -14.95 -22.54 -16.48
N LEU A 167 -14.54 -22.18 -17.70
CA LEU A 167 -14.93 -22.88 -18.93
C LEU A 167 -14.08 -24.12 -19.22
N VAL A 168 -12.78 -24.06 -18.94
CA VAL A 168 -11.81 -25.13 -19.23
C VAL A 168 -10.83 -25.27 -18.04
N PRO A 169 -11.27 -25.89 -16.92
CA PRO A 169 -10.45 -26.01 -15.72
C PRO A 169 -9.10 -26.73 -15.97
N GLU A 170 -9.11 -27.73 -16.85
CA GLU A 170 -7.91 -28.51 -17.21
C GLU A 170 -6.76 -27.63 -17.76
N LEU A 171 -7.10 -26.49 -18.37
CA LEU A 171 -6.09 -25.56 -18.90
C LEU A 171 -5.25 -24.97 -17.77
N PHE A 172 -5.87 -24.59 -16.65
CA PHE A 172 -5.19 -23.92 -15.53
C PHE A 172 -4.75 -24.86 -14.41
N ASN A 173 -5.20 -26.11 -14.42
CA ASN A 173 -4.61 -27.18 -13.60
C ASN A 173 -3.13 -27.41 -13.92
N ASN A 174 -2.68 -26.99 -15.11
CA ASN A 174 -1.27 -26.99 -15.49
C ASN A 174 -0.59 -25.66 -15.12
N ALA A 175 0.42 -25.72 -14.24
CA ALA A 175 1.20 -24.56 -13.79
C ALA A 175 1.81 -23.71 -14.95
N TYR A 176 2.05 -24.32 -16.12
CA TYR A 176 2.57 -23.62 -17.29
C TYR A 176 1.56 -22.66 -17.93
N ALA A 177 0.26 -22.95 -17.88
CA ALA A 177 -0.76 -22.11 -18.52
C ALA A 177 -0.85 -20.74 -17.86
N GLY A 178 -0.86 -20.67 -16.53
CA GLY A 178 -0.83 -19.41 -15.79
C GLY A 178 0.41 -18.57 -16.12
N SER A 179 1.57 -19.23 -16.27
CA SER A 179 2.82 -18.58 -16.67
C SER A 179 2.75 -18.00 -18.09
N ILE A 180 2.15 -18.73 -19.03
CA ILE A 180 1.93 -18.27 -20.41
C ILE A 180 1.00 -17.05 -20.44
N PHE A 181 -0.11 -17.08 -19.68
CA PHE A 181 -1.03 -15.94 -19.59
C PHE A 181 -0.35 -14.70 -19.00
N THR A 182 0.42 -14.88 -17.93
CA THR A 182 1.21 -13.80 -17.33
C THR A 182 2.21 -13.22 -18.33
N PHE A 183 2.92 -14.08 -19.08
CA PHE A 183 3.84 -13.66 -20.12
C PHE A 183 3.14 -12.88 -21.24
N LEU A 184 1.97 -13.36 -21.68
CA LEU A 184 1.14 -12.70 -22.71
C LEU A 184 0.63 -11.32 -22.24
N MET A 185 0.24 -11.22 -20.97
CA MET A 185 -0.10 -9.94 -20.37
C MET A 185 1.10 -8.99 -20.37
N LEU A 186 2.27 -9.44 -19.89
CA LEU A 186 3.47 -8.60 -19.80
C LEU A 186 3.98 -8.14 -21.17
N ILE A 187 3.98 -9.00 -22.19
CA ILE A 187 4.43 -8.62 -23.54
C ILE A 187 3.51 -7.58 -24.18
N MET A 188 2.24 -7.51 -23.77
CA MET A 188 1.28 -6.49 -24.21
C MET A 188 1.38 -5.20 -23.35
N ALA A 189 1.71 -5.32 -22.07
CA ALA A 189 1.80 -4.20 -21.13
C ALA A 189 3.13 -3.43 -21.26
N ILE A 190 4.26 -4.12 -21.24
CA ILE A 190 5.60 -3.52 -21.12
C ILE A 190 5.91 -2.58 -22.30
N PRO A 191 5.73 -2.96 -23.58
CA PRO A 191 5.99 -2.04 -24.69
C PRO A 191 5.08 -0.81 -24.64
N TYR A 192 3.82 -0.99 -24.25
CA TYR A 192 2.88 0.12 -24.11
C TYR A 192 3.31 1.11 -23.01
N PHE A 193 3.71 0.57 -21.86
CA PHE A 193 4.23 1.35 -20.73
C PHE A 193 5.53 2.09 -21.10
N ILE A 194 6.46 1.42 -21.79
CA ILE A 194 7.69 2.05 -22.29
C ILE A 194 7.34 3.20 -23.25
N ASP A 195 6.43 3.00 -24.21
CA ASP A 195 6.01 4.07 -25.14
C ASP A 195 5.38 5.26 -24.41
N PHE A 196 4.61 5.00 -23.34
CA PHE A 196 4.00 6.03 -22.50
C PHE A 196 5.05 6.85 -21.73
N ILE A 197 6.01 6.20 -21.06
CA ILE A 197 7.07 6.91 -20.33
C ILE A 197 8.04 7.63 -21.26
N THR A 198 8.36 7.02 -22.40
CA THR A 198 9.34 7.55 -23.36
C THR A 198 8.75 8.59 -24.33
N LEU A 199 7.51 9.02 -24.11
CA LEU A 199 6.85 10.07 -24.89
C LEU A 199 6.71 9.69 -26.38
N GLY A 200 6.37 8.43 -26.65
CA GLY A 200 6.15 7.92 -27.99
C GLY A 200 7.41 7.48 -28.72
N TRP A 201 8.48 7.05 -28.02
CA TRP A 201 9.75 6.68 -28.66
C TRP A 201 9.61 5.49 -29.62
N LEU A 202 8.81 4.47 -29.27
CA LEU A 202 8.61 3.28 -30.09
C LEU A 202 7.95 3.60 -31.44
N LYS A 203 7.10 4.63 -31.46
CA LYS A 203 6.42 5.12 -32.67
C LYS A 203 7.34 5.84 -33.67
N ARG A 204 8.58 6.18 -33.28
CA ARG A 204 9.51 6.94 -34.13
C ARG A 204 10.23 6.08 -35.17
N PHE A 205 10.38 4.78 -34.93
CA PHE A 205 11.05 3.86 -35.85
C PHE A 205 10.03 3.14 -36.73
N LYS A 206 10.17 3.23 -38.07
CA LYS A 206 9.18 2.71 -39.03
C LYS A 206 8.89 1.20 -38.87
N TRP A 207 9.92 0.38 -38.74
CA TRP A 207 9.76 -1.07 -38.57
C TRP A 207 9.13 -1.41 -37.21
N LEU A 208 9.64 -0.81 -36.13
CA LEU A 208 9.15 -1.05 -34.77
C LEU A 208 7.69 -0.62 -34.61
N SER A 209 7.30 0.50 -35.21
CA SER A 209 5.91 0.98 -35.21
C SER A 209 4.96 0.02 -35.92
N LYS A 210 5.41 -0.76 -36.91
CA LYS A 210 4.57 -1.75 -37.60
C LYS A 210 4.25 -2.94 -36.69
N VAL A 211 5.25 -3.43 -35.96
CA VAL A 211 5.12 -4.54 -34.99
C VAL A 211 4.36 -4.09 -33.72
N TYR A 212 4.60 -2.86 -33.26
CA TYR A 212 3.98 -2.31 -32.05
C TYR A 212 2.50 -1.91 -32.25
N ARG A 213 2.05 -1.65 -33.49
CA ARG A 213 0.68 -1.19 -33.78
C ARG A 213 -0.43 -2.04 -33.15
N PRO A 214 -0.47 -3.38 -33.27
CA PRO A 214 -1.51 -4.20 -32.64
C PRO A 214 -1.53 -4.05 -31.11
N ILE A 215 -0.34 -4.06 -30.48
CA ILE A 215 -0.18 -3.86 -29.03
C ILE A 215 -0.72 -2.49 -28.62
N TYR A 216 -0.35 -1.43 -29.36
CA TYR A 216 -0.81 -0.08 -29.10
C TYR A 216 -2.33 0.08 -29.18
N ILE A 217 -2.98 -0.58 -30.16
CA ILE A 217 -4.45 -0.54 -30.29
C ILE A 217 -5.09 -1.30 -29.14
N PHE A 218 -4.67 -2.54 -28.90
CA PHE A 218 -5.23 -3.40 -27.86
C PHE A 218 -5.06 -2.78 -26.46
N SER A 219 -3.82 -2.53 -26.05
CA SER A 219 -3.51 -1.95 -24.75
C SER A 219 -4.07 -0.53 -24.63
N GLY A 220 -4.16 0.22 -25.73
CA GLY A 220 -4.76 1.55 -25.74
C GLY A 220 -6.28 1.56 -25.53
N ILE A 221 -7.02 0.60 -26.09
CA ILE A 221 -8.45 0.43 -25.80
C ILE A 221 -8.63 0.05 -24.34
N LEU A 222 -7.86 -0.94 -23.89
CA LEU A 222 -8.02 -1.52 -22.58
C LEU A 222 -7.63 -0.55 -21.45
N THR A 223 -6.64 0.31 -21.68
CA THR A 223 -6.25 1.38 -20.75
C THR A 223 -7.10 2.64 -20.89
N LEU A 224 -8.18 2.63 -21.68
CA LEU A 224 -9.04 3.81 -21.88
C LEU A 224 -8.28 5.03 -22.44
N ALA A 225 -7.27 4.79 -23.28
CA ALA A 225 -6.45 5.83 -23.89
C ALA A 225 -7.21 6.94 -24.64
N PRO A 226 -8.36 6.71 -25.29
CA PRO A 226 -9.11 7.80 -25.94
C PRO A 226 -9.43 8.98 -25.00
N PHE A 227 -9.64 8.73 -23.71
CA PHE A 227 -10.04 9.77 -22.75
C PHE A 227 -8.88 10.68 -22.33
N TYR A 228 -7.65 10.16 -22.24
CA TYR A 228 -6.51 10.94 -21.77
C TYR A 228 -5.51 11.34 -22.88
N ARG A 229 -5.59 10.71 -24.06
CA ARG A 229 -4.62 10.93 -25.16
C ARG A 229 -4.51 12.39 -25.59
N GLY A 230 -5.63 13.13 -25.58
CA GLY A 230 -5.65 14.56 -25.89
C GLY A 230 -4.85 15.38 -24.88
N ILE A 231 -5.01 15.09 -23.59
CA ILE A 231 -4.27 15.73 -22.50
C ILE A 231 -2.78 15.40 -22.60
N TYR A 232 -2.47 14.12 -22.77
CA TYR A 232 -1.09 13.62 -22.89
C TYR A 232 -0.32 14.30 -24.04
N TYR A 233 -0.87 14.27 -25.26
CA TYR A 233 -0.20 14.93 -26.40
C TYR A 233 -0.25 16.46 -26.32
N GLY A 234 -1.28 17.03 -25.68
CA GLY A 234 -1.36 18.46 -25.39
C GLY A 234 -0.21 18.94 -24.51
N LEU A 235 0.08 18.22 -23.42
CA LEU A 235 1.20 18.54 -22.51
C LEU A 235 2.55 18.33 -23.22
N ILE A 236 2.76 17.20 -23.88
CA ILE A 236 4.05 16.86 -24.49
C ILE A 236 4.43 17.80 -25.63
N SER A 237 3.46 18.23 -26.43
CA SER A 237 3.72 19.11 -27.58
C SER A 237 3.99 20.57 -27.19
N ASN A 238 3.41 21.03 -26.07
CA ASN A 238 3.49 22.44 -25.67
C ASN A 238 4.50 22.72 -24.55
N ILE A 239 4.91 21.71 -23.79
CA ILE A 239 5.93 21.87 -22.74
C ILE A 239 7.33 21.71 -23.35
N ARG A 240 8.26 22.60 -22.97
CA ARG A 240 9.66 22.48 -23.43
C ARG A 240 10.27 21.16 -22.97
N ARG A 241 10.93 20.45 -23.89
CA ARG A 241 11.52 19.11 -23.67
C ARG A 241 12.38 18.99 -22.41
N ARG A 242 13.16 20.03 -22.07
CA ARG A 242 13.98 20.03 -20.84
C ARG A 242 13.16 19.91 -19.55
N TYR A 243 11.99 20.54 -19.50
CA TYR A 243 11.11 20.46 -18.32
C TYR A 243 10.41 19.11 -18.23
N ILE A 244 10.07 18.51 -19.38
CA ILE A 244 9.54 17.15 -19.41
C ILE A 244 10.61 16.16 -18.92
N LEU A 245 11.86 16.30 -19.37
CA LEU A 245 12.96 15.44 -18.93
C LEU A 245 13.24 15.60 -17.42
N THR A 246 13.32 16.83 -16.90
CA THR A 246 13.50 17.05 -15.46
C THR A 246 12.31 16.52 -14.66
N GLY A 247 11.08 16.68 -15.17
CA GLY A 247 9.88 16.12 -14.56
C GLY A 247 9.88 14.59 -14.53
N ALA A 248 10.34 13.95 -15.61
CA ALA A 248 10.46 12.49 -15.67
C ALA A 248 11.53 11.96 -14.69
N ILE A 249 12.68 12.64 -14.59
CA ILE A 249 13.72 12.27 -13.60
C ILE A 249 13.17 12.42 -12.18
N PHE A 250 12.52 13.55 -11.88
CA PHE A 250 11.86 13.77 -10.60
C PHE A 250 10.82 12.67 -10.30
N PHE A 251 9.99 12.33 -11.30
CA PHE A 251 9.01 11.26 -11.19
C PHE A 251 9.66 9.91 -10.84
N VAL A 252 10.74 9.54 -11.52
CA VAL A 252 11.46 8.28 -11.24
C VAL A 252 12.06 8.27 -9.84
N VAL A 253 12.73 9.36 -9.43
CA VAL A 253 13.37 9.46 -8.10
C VAL A 253 12.33 9.39 -6.99
N VAL A 254 11.24 10.15 -7.08
CA VAL A 254 10.19 10.15 -6.06
C VAL A 254 9.43 8.82 -6.05
N THR A 255 9.18 8.21 -7.22
CA THR A 255 8.59 6.86 -7.29
C THR A 255 9.49 5.84 -6.58
N PHE A 256 10.81 5.91 -6.79
CA PHE A 256 11.75 5.03 -6.10
C PHE A 256 11.73 5.23 -4.59
N ILE A 257 11.67 6.48 -4.11
CA ILE A 257 11.55 6.79 -2.67
C ILE A 257 10.26 6.21 -2.09
N ILE A 258 9.10 6.50 -2.70
CA ILE A 258 7.80 5.97 -2.25
C ILE A 258 7.83 4.45 -2.22
N PHE A 259 8.25 3.83 -3.32
CA PHE A 259 8.31 2.38 -3.46
C PHE A 259 9.25 1.71 -2.43
N SER A 260 10.39 2.34 -2.15
CA SER A 260 11.31 1.87 -1.10
C SER A 260 10.68 1.96 0.29
N GLY A 261 10.00 3.06 0.59
CA GLY A 261 9.27 3.26 1.85
C GLY A 261 8.16 2.23 2.03
N LEU A 262 7.37 1.94 0.99
CA LEU A 262 6.31 0.93 1.04
C LEU A 262 6.84 -0.49 1.24
N ARG A 263 8.05 -0.80 0.77
CA ARG A 263 8.73 -2.07 1.07
C ARG A 263 9.30 -2.16 2.48
N GLY A 264 9.06 -1.15 3.33
CA GLY A 264 9.63 -1.09 4.68
C GLY A 264 11.15 -0.82 4.70
N LYS A 265 11.75 -0.43 3.56
CA LYS A 265 13.16 -0.05 3.46
C LYS A 265 13.24 1.42 3.08
N SER A 266 13.07 2.31 4.05
CA SER A 266 13.29 3.74 3.79
C SER A 266 14.77 3.98 3.51
N ILE A 267 15.08 4.80 2.50
CA ILE A 267 16.46 5.24 2.20
C ILE A 267 17.04 6.05 3.39
N LEU A 268 16.17 6.62 4.22
CA LEU A 268 16.55 7.30 5.47
C LEU A 268 16.64 6.36 6.67
N ASP A 269 16.17 5.11 6.55
CA ASP A 269 16.29 4.13 7.60
C ASP A 269 17.73 3.66 7.70
N ARG A 270 18.43 4.11 8.74
CA ARG A 270 19.79 3.70 9.08
C ARG A 270 19.83 2.53 10.07
N SER A 271 18.67 2.01 10.50
CA SER A 271 18.61 0.92 11.47
C SER A 271 18.85 -0.45 10.80
N THR A 272 20.02 -0.62 10.19
CA THR A 272 20.40 -1.87 9.51
C THR A 272 20.67 -3.03 10.48
N MET A 273 20.74 -2.77 11.78
CA MET A 273 21.04 -3.80 12.80
C MET A 273 19.80 -4.54 13.30
N VAL A 274 18.59 -4.02 13.07
CA VAL A 274 17.33 -4.66 13.49
C VAL A 274 16.67 -5.30 12.28
N GLU A 275 17.31 -6.33 11.74
CA GLU A 275 16.69 -7.14 10.68
C GLU A 275 15.78 -8.18 11.32
N ALA A 276 14.48 -8.06 11.06
CA ALA A 276 13.47 -8.97 11.58
C ALA A 276 13.65 -10.37 10.99
N ALA A 277 14.32 -11.26 11.72
CA ALA A 277 14.34 -12.68 11.40
C ALA A 277 13.03 -13.36 11.86
N ILE A 278 12.58 -14.36 11.09
CA ILE A 278 11.43 -15.20 11.46
C ILE A 278 11.74 -15.88 12.81
N GLY A 279 10.82 -15.77 13.76
CA GLY A 279 10.97 -16.27 15.13
C GLY A 279 11.63 -15.30 16.13
N TYR A 280 12.30 -14.25 15.64
CA TYR A 280 12.97 -13.25 16.49
C TYR A 280 12.31 -11.86 16.39
N SER A 281 11.15 -11.78 15.75
CA SER A 281 10.40 -10.54 15.56
C SER A 281 8.99 -10.64 16.12
N ILE A 282 8.59 -9.63 16.88
CA ILE A 282 7.21 -9.43 17.33
C ILE A 282 6.51 -8.67 16.22
N LEU A 283 5.59 -9.34 15.53
CA LEU A 283 4.86 -8.78 14.41
C LEU A 283 3.40 -8.60 14.81
N GLU A 284 2.86 -7.40 14.62
CA GLU A 284 1.51 -7.02 15.07
C GLU A 284 0.44 -8.02 14.59
N GLY A 285 0.54 -8.49 13.34
CA GLY A 285 -0.41 -9.45 12.76
C GLY A 285 -0.41 -10.86 13.34
N TYR A 286 0.41 -11.17 14.35
CA TYR A 286 0.33 -12.42 15.12
C TYR A 286 -0.51 -12.30 16.40
N TYR A 287 -0.77 -11.10 16.90
CA TYR A 287 -1.39 -10.89 18.22
C TYR A 287 -2.67 -10.07 18.11
N ARG A 288 -3.74 -10.54 18.76
CA ARG A 288 -5.08 -9.96 18.67
C ARG A 288 -5.36 -8.85 19.67
N ASP A 289 -4.43 -8.54 20.55
CA ASP A 289 -4.43 -7.35 21.39
C ASP A 289 -3.71 -6.16 20.72
N LEU A 290 -2.79 -6.43 19.79
CA LEU A 290 -2.08 -5.42 19.00
C LEU A 290 -2.90 -4.88 17.82
N ASN A 291 -2.46 -3.77 17.21
CA ASN A 291 -3.12 -2.98 16.17
C ASN A 291 -4.23 -3.69 15.35
N PRO A 292 -5.52 -3.32 15.51
CA PRO A 292 -6.65 -3.98 14.86
C PRO A 292 -6.74 -3.72 13.34
N GLU A 293 -6.00 -2.75 12.81
CA GLU A 293 -5.97 -2.46 11.37
C GLU A 293 -5.03 -3.40 10.60
N THR A 294 -4.13 -4.11 11.29
CA THR A 294 -3.24 -5.07 10.64
C THR A 294 -3.97 -6.36 10.29
N PRO A 295 -3.85 -6.84 9.04
CA PRO A 295 -4.46 -8.09 8.62
C PRO A 295 -3.85 -9.29 9.37
N ASP A 296 -4.68 -10.29 9.64
CA ASP A 296 -4.23 -11.51 10.30
C ASP A 296 -3.23 -12.26 9.43
N ARG A 297 -2.15 -12.74 10.05
CA ARG A 297 -1.23 -13.66 9.39
C ARG A 297 -1.82 -15.06 9.33
N TRP A 298 -1.02 -16.03 8.89
CA TRP A 298 -1.41 -17.44 8.82
C TRP A 298 -1.88 -18.01 10.16
N ALA A 299 -1.33 -17.53 11.27
CA ALA A 299 -1.72 -17.94 12.61
C ALA A 299 -1.75 -16.72 13.54
N THR A 300 -2.68 -16.70 14.48
CA THR A 300 -2.83 -15.61 15.46
C THR A 300 -3.13 -16.16 16.85
N ILE A 301 -2.61 -15.47 17.86
CA ILE A 301 -2.88 -15.71 19.28
C ILE A 301 -3.51 -14.48 19.93
N GLU A 302 -4.07 -14.62 21.14
CA GLU A 302 -4.72 -13.50 21.84
C GLU A 302 -3.75 -12.37 22.16
N SER A 303 -2.61 -12.70 22.78
CA SER A 303 -1.61 -11.74 23.28
C SER A 303 -0.22 -12.37 23.29
N SER A 304 0.81 -11.53 23.30
CA SER A 304 2.19 -11.97 23.52
C SER A 304 2.44 -12.45 24.94
N GLU A 305 1.58 -12.10 25.90
CA GLU A 305 1.66 -12.53 27.30
C GLU A 305 0.54 -13.53 27.63
N VAL A 306 0.92 -14.73 28.07
CA VAL A 306 0.00 -15.84 28.36
C VAL A 306 -0.03 -16.08 29.87
N SER A 307 -1.12 -15.68 30.52
CA SER A 307 -1.29 -15.76 31.97
C SER A 307 -2.20 -16.87 32.46
N ASN A 308 -3.13 -17.32 31.61
CA ASN A 308 -4.20 -18.24 32.00
C ASN A 308 -3.90 -19.71 31.74
N GLY A 309 -2.65 -20.09 31.44
CA GLY A 309 -2.32 -21.49 31.15
C GLY A 309 -2.81 -21.97 29.79
N ILE A 310 -3.47 -21.13 29.00
CA ILE A 310 -4.13 -21.52 27.75
C ILE A 310 -3.85 -20.48 26.66
N ILE A 311 -3.49 -20.96 25.47
CA ILE A 311 -3.38 -20.15 24.25
C ILE A 311 -4.51 -20.53 23.31
N LYS A 312 -5.33 -19.55 22.91
CA LYS A 312 -6.28 -19.71 21.81
C LYS A 312 -5.58 -19.38 20.49
N LEU A 313 -5.28 -20.42 19.73
CA LEU A 313 -4.66 -20.33 18.40
C LEU A 313 -5.75 -20.32 17.32
N ILE A 314 -5.69 -19.36 16.41
CA ILE A 314 -6.53 -19.33 15.21
C ILE A 314 -5.61 -19.37 13.99
N ILE A 315 -5.86 -20.31 13.09
CA ILE A 315 -5.12 -20.49 11.83
C ILE A 315 -6.05 -20.13 10.69
N SER A 316 -5.65 -19.13 9.90
CA SER A 316 -6.40 -18.67 8.73
C SER A 316 -6.21 -19.64 7.57
N HIS A 317 -7.31 -20.11 7.00
CA HIS A 317 -7.30 -20.94 5.80
C HIS A 317 -6.90 -20.10 4.58
N LYS A 318 -6.11 -20.69 3.68
CA LYS A 318 -5.69 -20.04 2.42
C LYS A 318 -6.13 -20.91 1.25
N ALA A 319 -6.84 -20.31 0.30
CA ALA A 319 -7.42 -21.02 -0.85
C ALA A 319 -6.36 -21.82 -1.65
N ALA A 320 -5.12 -21.32 -1.76
CA ALA A 320 -4.02 -21.98 -2.47
C ALA A 320 -3.64 -23.36 -1.94
N ASN A 321 -3.98 -23.68 -0.69
CA ASN A 321 -3.69 -25.00 -0.13
C ASN A 321 -4.84 -25.99 -0.34
N GLU A 322 -6.02 -25.56 -0.82
CA GLU A 322 -7.19 -26.43 -0.90
C GLU A 322 -6.96 -27.69 -1.72
N GLU A 323 -6.36 -27.57 -2.92
CA GLU A 323 -6.06 -28.75 -3.74
C GLU A 323 -5.09 -29.71 -3.04
N LYS A 324 -4.09 -29.16 -2.33
CA LYS A 324 -3.11 -29.98 -1.60
C LYS A 324 -3.74 -30.67 -0.40
N ILE A 325 -4.59 -29.96 0.35
CA ILE A 325 -5.31 -30.50 1.50
C ILE A 325 -6.25 -31.62 1.03
N LYS A 326 -6.99 -31.40 -0.06
CA LYS A 326 -7.88 -32.41 -0.65
C LYS A 326 -7.13 -33.65 -1.11
N ALA A 327 -6.00 -33.46 -1.81
CA ALA A 327 -5.17 -34.56 -2.29
C ALA A 327 -4.55 -35.36 -1.14
N ASN A 328 -4.03 -34.70 -0.10
CA ASN A 328 -3.37 -35.34 1.03
C ASN A 328 -4.33 -36.16 1.91
N CYS A 329 -5.60 -35.75 1.96
CA CYS A 329 -6.62 -36.41 2.76
C CYS A 329 -7.45 -37.45 1.98
N ASP A 330 -7.19 -37.61 0.67
CA ASP A 330 -8.05 -38.35 -0.25
C ASP A 330 -9.54 -37.96 -0.10
N TYR A 331 -9.76 -36.64 -0.06
CA TYR A 331 -11.04 -36.04 0.32
C TYR A 331 -12.19 -36.50 -0.60
N ASP A 332 -11.93 -36.60 -1.90
CA ASP A 332 -12.94 -36.98 -2.89
C ASP A 332 -13.37 -38.43 -2.73
N ALA A 333 -12.48 -39.34 -2.32
CA ALA A 333 -12.83 -40.73 -2.02
C ALA A 333 -13.65 -40.84 -0.72
N ARG A 334 -13.27 -40.11 0.33
CA ARG A 334 -13.95 -40.14 1.63
C ARG A 334 -15.37 -39.58 1.59
N ILE A 335 -15.64 -38.59 0.74
CA ILE A 335 -16.99 -38.03 0.57
C ILE A 335 -17.92 -38.94 -0.22
N ALA A 336 -17.39 -39.78 -1.10
CA ALA A 336 -18.20 -40.72 -1.88
C ALA A 336 -18.84 -41.81 -1.00
N GLU A 337 -18.28 -42.09 0.18
CA GLU A 337 -18.75 -43.12 1.12
C GLU A 337 -19.78 -42.63 2.14
N ASP A 338 -19.78 -41.34 2.52
CA ASP A 338 -20.68 -40.81 3.57
C ASP A 338 -20.96 -39.29 3.44
N ASP A 339 -22.19 -38.92 3.05
CA ASP A 339 -22.59 -37.54 2.76
C ASP A 339 -22.99 -36.74 4.01
N GLU A 340 -23.40 -37.41 5.10
CA GLU A 340 -23.86 -36.78 6.36
C GLU A 340 -22.69 -36.21 7.18
N SER A 341 -21.46 -36.68 6.91
CA SER A 341 -20.24 -36.40 7.68
C SER A 341 -19.31 -35.35 7.06
N LYS A 342 -19.69 -34.69 5.96
CA LYS A 342 -18.81 -33.77 5.17
C LYS A 342 -18.02 -32.77 6.00
N SER A 343 -18.66 -32.13 6.98
CA SER A 343 -18.02 -31.10 7.81
C SER A 343 -16.98 -31.70 8.77
N LEU A 344 -17.18 -32.93 9.24
CA LEU A 344 -16.23 -33.64 10.10
C LEU A 344 -15.04 -34.13 9.30
N ILE A 345 -15.26 -34.69 8.11
CA ILE A 345 -14.20 -35.09 7.18
C ILE A 345 -13.34 -33.88 6.80
N LEU A 346 -13.96 -32.75 6.46
CA LEU A 346 -13.25 -31.52 6.14
C LEU A 346 -12.41 -31.01 7.33
N LEU A 347 -12.96 -31.05 8.54
CA LEU A 347 -12.25 -30.65 9.75
C LEU A 347 -11.04 -31.56 10.03
N ASP A 348 -11.20 -32.88 9.87
CA ASP A 348 -10.12 -33.87 9.99
C ASP A 348 -9.01 -33.58 8.97
N CYS A 349 -9.35 -33.44 7.69
CA CYS A 349 -8.41 -33.12 6.62
C CYS A 349 -7.62 -31.83 6.88
N LEU A 350 -8.31 -30.76 7.29
CA LEU A 350 -7.67 -29.48 7.59
C LEU A 350 -6.76 -29.57 8.82
N SER A 351 -7.21 -30.27 9.87
CA SER A 351 -6.44 -30.42 11.10
C SER A 351 -5.17 -31.25 10.92
N ASN A 352 -5.24 -32.33 10.13
CA ASN A 352 -4.09 -33.20 9.84
C ASN A 352 -3.04 -32.50 8.95
N PHE A 353 -3.43 -31.45 8.23
CA PHE A 353 -2.52 -30.64 7.43
C PHE A 353 -1.64 -29.69 8.27
N ILE A 354 -2.00 -29.47 9.54
CA ILE A 354 -1.37 -28.53 10.45
C ILE A 354 -0.58 -29.29 11.52
N GLU A 355 0.66 -28.87 11.75
CA GLU A 355 1.49 -29.35 12.85
C GLU A 355 1.91 -28.17 13.73
N ILE A 356 1.85 -28.35 15.05
CA ILE A 356 2.14 -27.30 16.04
C ILE A 356 3.24 -27.76 16.99
N GLU A 357 4.24 -26.90 17.17
CA GLU A 357 5.33 -27.11 18.12
C GLU A 357 5.50 -25.88 19.03
N ILE A 358 5.85 -26.11 20.29
CA ILE A 358 6.38 -25.06 21.18
C ILE A 358 7.83 -25.39 21.50
N ASP A 359 8.77 -24.50 21.14
CA ASP A 359 10.22 -24.66 21.32
C ASP A 359 10.79 -26.01 20.81
N SER A 360 10.23 -26.53 19.72
CA SER A 360 10.55 -27.85 19.13
C SER A 360 9.98 -29.07 19.85
N THR A 361 9.16 -28.88 20.88
CA THR A 361 8.34 -29.95 21.46
C THR A 361 6.97 -29.97 20.79
N GLY A 362 6.55 -31.15 20.31
CA GLY A 362 5.21 -31.32 19.74
C GLY A 362 4.14 -31.11 20.81
N VAL A 363 3.12 -30.31 20.49
CA VAL A 363 2.01 -30.03 21.40
C VAL A 363 0.73 -30.62 20.84
N LEU A 364 0.03 -31.40 21.65
CA LEU A 364 -1.27 -31.93 21.30
C LEU A 364 -2.33 -30.84 21.44
N ALA A 365 -2.94 -30.47 20.32
CA ALA A 365 -4.15 -29.66 20.30
C ALA A 365 -5.32 -30.47 20.89
N GLU A 366 -6.17 -29.83 21.71
CA GLU A 366 -7.30 -30.54 22.33
C GLU A 366 -8.34 -30.97 21.28
N ARG A 367 -8.89 -29.99 20.56
CA ARG A 367 -9.86 -30.18 19.49
C ARG A 367 -9.87 -28.96 18.56
N TRP A 368 -10.12 -29.21 17.28
CA TRP A 368 -10.25 -28.17 16.27
C TRP A 368 -11.72 -27.78 16.05
N PHE A 369 -11.93 -26.49 15.74
CA PHE A 369 -13.23 -25.95 15.40
C PHE A 369 -13.10 -25.01 14.20
N PHE A 370 -14.13 -24.97 13.34
CA PHE A 370 -14.22 -23.91 12.34
C PHE A 370 -14.39 -22.57 13.05
N ALA A 371 -13.58 -21.60 12.67
CA ALA A 371 -13.63 -20.27 13.23
C ALA A 371 -13.35 -19.25 12.14
N ASP A 372 -14.11 -18.16 12.19
CA ASP A 372 -13.77 -16.97 11.42
C ASP A 372 -12.89 -16.07 12.28
N SER A 373 -11.85 -15.50 11.70
CA SER A 373 -11.12 -14.45 12.38
C SER A 373 -12.07 -13.27 12.68
N PRO A 374 -12.14 -12.80 13.94
CA PRO A 374 -12.99 -11.67 14.29
C PRO A 374 -12.65 -10.40 13.51
N ARG A 375 -11.38 -10.22 13.12
CA ARG A 375 -10.83 -9.03 12.47
C ARG A 375 -10.98 -9.08 10.96
N SER A 376 -10.32 -10.04 10.33
CA SER A 376 -10.27 -10.15 8.87
C SER A 376 -11.49 -10.86 8.25
N LYS A 377 -12.36 -11.47 9.08
CA LYS A 377 -13.43 -12.38 8.63
C LYS A 377 -12.93 -13.55 7.78
N GLN A 378 -11.63 -13.83 7.84
CA GLN A 378 -11.05 -14.98 7.17
C GLN A 378 -11.53 -16.27 7.83
N LYS A 379 -11.97 -17.21 7.02
CA LYS A 379 -12.33 -18.56 7.48
C LYS A 379 -11.06 -19.29 7.89
N GLY A 380 -11.16 -20.12 8.91
CA GLY A 380 -10.01 -20.85 9.43
C GLY A 380 -10.40 -21.89 10.46
N LEU A 381 -9.40 -22.35 11.19
CA LEU A 381 -9.54 -23.27 12.31
C LEU A 381 -9.07 -22.62 13.60
N ALA A 382 -9.75 -22.93 14.70
CA ALA A 382 -9.33 -22.54 16.04
C ALA A 382 -9.11 -23.77 16.92
N THR A 383 -8.12 -23.67 17.79
CA THR A 383 -7.86 -24.64 18.85
C THR A 383 -7.30 -23.97 20.10
N TRP A 384 -7.26 -24.71 21.20
CA TRP A 384 -6.67 -24.29 22.46
C TRP A 384 -5.48 -25.17 22.78
N LEU A 385 -4.39 -24.53 23.19
CA LEU A 385 -3.14 -25.18 23.58
C LEU A 385 -2.91 -24.93 25.06
N ARG A 386 -2.67 -26.00 25.81
CA ARG A 386 -2.30 -25.91 27.23
C ARG A 386 -0.84 -25.56 27.37
N THR A 387 -0.55 -24.62 28.26
CA THR A 387 0.80 -24.12 28.58
C THR A 387 1.16 -24.31 30.05
N ASP A 388 0.27 -24.95 30.83
CA ASP A 388 0.48 -25.26 32.25
C ASP A 388 1.71 -26.15 32.51
N THR A 389 2.08 -26.97 31.53
CA THR A 389 3.22 -27.89 31.59
C THR A 389 4.53 -27.26 31.14
N ILE A 390 4.48 -26.03 30.64
CA ILE A 390 5.62 -25.30 30.09
C ILE A 390 6.16 -24.37 31.18
N THR A 391 7.48 -24.23 31.24
CA THR A 391 8.14 -23.33 32.19
C THR A 391 7.70 -21.88 31.99
N ASN A 392 7.96 -21.03 32.99
CA ASN A 392 7.81 -19.59 32.81
C ASN A 392 8.98 -19.04 31.98
N GLY A 393 8.71 -18.13 31.05
CA GLY A 393 9.73 -17.53 30.21
C GLY A 393 9.27 -17.22 28.79
N VAL A 394 10.23 -16.93 27.92
CA VAL A 394 9.99 -16.72 26.49
C VAL A 394 9.98 -18.07 25.79
N HIS A 395 8.93 -18.30 25.00
CA HIS A 395 8.70 -19.51 24.23
C HIS A 395 8.32 -19.12 22.79
N GLN A 396 8.50 -20.04 21.84
CA GLN A 396 8.13 -19.85 20.44
C GLN A 396 7.09 -20.89 20.03
N LEU A 397 5.93 -20.41 19.59
CA LEU A 397 4.90 -21.22 18.96
C LEU A 397 5.16 -21.28 17.46
N ASN A 398 5.50 -22.45 16.96
CA ASN A 398 5.75 -22.71 15.55
C ASN A 398 4.57 -23.46 14.94
N VAL A 399 4.06 -22.94 13.83
CA VAL A 399 3.01 -23.57 13.03
C VAL A 399 3.60 -24.00 11.71
N PHE A 400 3.48 -25.29 11.44
CA PHE A 400 3.91 -25.92 10.21
C PHE A 400 2.69 -26.38 9.41
N VAL A 401 2.84 -26.37 8.09
CA VAL A 401 1.90 -27.06 7.20
C VAL A 401 2.62 -28.09 6.36
N GLN A 402 1.95 -29.20 6.08
CA GLN A 402 2.49 -30.23 5.21
C GLN A 402 2.66 -29.67 3.78
N LYS A 403 3.85 -29.84 3.21
CA LYS A 403 4.15 -29.46 1.83
C LYS A 403 3.94 -30.65 0.90
N ASN A 404 4.51 -31.81 1.27
CA ASN A 404 4.41 -33.14 0.67
C ASN A 404 4.50 -34.20 1.82
N ASP A 405 4.31 -35.50 1.54
CA ASP A 405 4.40 -36.63 2.51
C ASP A 405 5.59 -36.60 3.49
N THR A 406 6.71 -35.97 3.10
CA THR A 406 7.96 -35.95 3.90
C THR A 406 8.46 -34.55 4.26
N ALA A 407 7.84 -33.49 3.74
CA ALA A 407 8.35 -32.13 3.88
C ALA A 407 7.30 -31.21 4.51
N ARG A 408 7.69 -30.50 5.58
CA ARG A 408 6.88 -29.48 6.25
C ARG A 408 7.40 -28.07 5.97
N LYS A 409 6.50 -27.09 5.90
CA LYS A 409 6.83 -25.67 5.71
C LYS A 409 6.45 -24.90 6.96
N LEU A 410 7.40 -24.18 7.56
CA LEU A 410 7.12 -23.21 8.62
C LEU A 410 6.32 -22.05 8.04
N VAL A 411 5.14 -21.78 8.59
CA VAL A 411 4.24 -20.71 8.12
C VAL A 411 4.04 -19.60 9.14
N ALA A 412 4.20 -19.90 10.43
CA ALA A 412 4.23 -18.91 11.48
C ALA A 412 5.19 -19.33 12.59
N SER A 413 5.89 -18.35 13.16
CA SER A 413 6.70 -18.50 14.36
C SER A 413 6.40 -17.31 15.25
N ILE A 414 5.68 -17.58 16.35
CA ILE A 414 5.06 -16.56 17.21
C ILE A 414 5.75 -16.63 18.58
N PRO A 415 6.60 -15.65 18.93
CA PRO A 415 7.15 -15.60 20.28
C PRO A 415 6.08 -15.20 21.29
N PHE A 416 6.06 -15.82 22.46
CA PHE A 416 5.16 -15.44 23.55
C PHE A 416 5.85 -15.65 24.91
N TYR A 417 5.37 -14.96 25.92
CA TYR A 417 5.85 -15.07 27.29
C TYR A 417 4.83 -15.84 28.15
N ASN A 418 5.26 -16.96 28.74
CA ASN A 418 4.43 -17.76 29.62
C ASN A 418 4.56 -17.30 31.08
N LEU A 419 3.43 -16.96 31.71
CA LEU A 419 3.32 -16.55 33.11
C LEU A 419 2.63 -17.61 33.99
N SER A 420 2.27 -18.75 33.40
CA SER A 420 1.52 -19.85 34.02
C SER A 420 2.34 -20.50 35.15
N GLY A 421 2.18 -19.96 36.36
CA GLY A 421 2.94 -20.36 37.55
C GLY A 421 3.16 -19.23 38.55
N ARG A 422 2.94 -17.96 38.15
CA ARG A 422 2.79 -16.87 39.11
C ARG A 422 1.34 -16.77 39.56
N SER A 423 1.05 -17.28 40.75
CA SER A 423 -0.10 -16.77 41.51
C SER A 423 0.13 -15.27 41.71
N PHE A 424 -0.49 -14.45 40.87
CA PHE A 424 -0.65 -13.04 41.18
C PHE A 424 -1.59 -12.97 42.38
N SER A 425 -1.02 -12.98 43.58
CA SER A 425 -1.67 -12.35 44.72
C SER A 425 -1.97 -10.93 44.27
N LYS A 426 -3.27 -10.62 44.10
CA LYS A 426 -3.76 -9.27 43.78
C LYS A 426 -2.92 -8.28 44.56
N SER A 427 -2.19 -7.41 43.87
CA SER A 427 -1.42 -6.36 44.52
C SER A 427 -2.36 -5.63 45.47
N LYS A 428 -1.99 -5.63 46.75
CA LYS A 428 -2.54 -4.73 47.75
C LYS A 428 -2.61 -3.35 47.10
N THR A 429 -3.81 -2.81 46.94
CA THR A 429 -4.02 -1.42 46.57
C THR A 429 -3.13 -0.59 47.48
N ILE A 430 -2.05 -0.03 46.93
CA ILE A 430 -1.30 1.00 47.62
C ILE A 430 -2.19 2.22 47.50
N GLU A 431 -2.99 2.46 48.54
CA GLU A 431 -3.64 3.75 48.74
C GLU A 431 -2.54 4.81 48.75
N LEU A 432 -2.57 5.67 47.72
CA LEU A 432 -1.81 6.91 47.72
C LEU A 432 -2.32 7.74 48.90
N PRO A 433 -1.48 8.13 49.87
CA PRO A 433 -1.91 9.02 50.92
C PRO A 433 -2.20 10.40 50.32
N GLU A 434 -3.34 10.96 50.71
CA GLU A 434 -3.77 12.31 50.36
C GLU A 434 -2.64 13.32 50.63
N ALA A 435 -2.29 14.09 49.60
CA ALA A 435 -1.34 15.17 49.72
C ALA A 435 -1.93 16.27 50.62
N THR A 436 -1.38 16.37 51.83
CA THR A 436 -1.56 17.52 52.71
C THR A 436 -0.56 18.61 52.34
N GLU A 437 -1.04 19.85 52.27
CA GLU A 437 -0.28 21.06 52.00
C GLU A 437 0.79 21.38 53.06
N ALA A 438 1.76 22.20 52.63
CA ALA A 438 2.90 22.80 53.34
C ALA A 438 4.10 21.86 53.54
N GLU A 439 5.36 22.24 53.25
CA GLU A 439 6.00 23.51 53.59
C GLU A 439 7.28 23.71 52.75
N LYS A 440 7.58 24.98 52.43
CA LYS A 440 8.83 25.44 51.77
C LYS A 440 10.06 25.02 52.58
N THR A 441 11.10 24.50 51.91
CA THR A 441 12.49 24.84 52.23
C THR A 441 13.43 24.52 51.07
N ASP A 442 14.29 25.49 50.77
CA ASP A 442 15.36 25.49 49.78
C ASP A 442 16.45 24.45 50.05
N SER A 443 16.91 23.75 49.00
CA SER A 443 18.35 23.53 48.73
C SER A 443 18.55 22.64 47.51
N VAL A 444 19.15 23.18 46.46
CA VAL A 444 19.61 22.47 45.26
C VAL A 444 21.02 21.90 45.51
N PRO A 445 21.30 20.61 45.29
CA PRO A 445 22.68 20.14 45.15
C PRO A 445 23.08 20.03 43.68
N ASN A 446 24.15 20.75 43.36
CA ASN A 446 24.97 20.65 42.15
C ASN A 446 25.37 19.20 41.85
N ILE A 447 25.13 18.73 40.63
CA ILE A 447 25.77 17.52 40.09
C ILE A 447 26.72 17.96 38.97
N ASN A 448 28.01 17.96 39.29
CA ASN A 448 29.13 18.13 38.37
C ASN A 448 29.27 16.89 37.47
N LEU A 449 29.16 17.07 36.16
CA LEU A 449 29.60 16.12 35.13
C LEU A 449 31.01 16.50 34.65
N PRO A 450 32.02 15.61 34.71
CA PRO A 450 33.31 15.89 34.10
C PRO A 450 33.27 15.58 32.60
N LEU A 451 33.54 16.61 31.79
CA LEU A 451 33.95 16.51 30.39
C LEU A 451 35.29 15.77 30.30
N LYS A 452 35.38 14.78 29.41
CA LYS A 452 36.63 14.15 28.99
C LYS A 452 36.87 14.51 27.52
N PRO A 453 38.02 15.09 27.14
CA PRO A 453 38.35 15.38 25.75
C PRO A 453 39.19 14.25 25.11
N ASP A 454 39.18 14.27 23.77
CA ASP A 454 40.16 13.74 22.82
C ASP A 454 40.21 12.21 22.55
N LEU A 455 39.58 11.79 21.45
CA LEU A 455 40.25 11.36 20.20
C LEU A 455 39.24 11.10 19.06
#